data_AF-A0AB39QEY9-F1
#
_entry.id   AF-A0AB39QEY9-F1
#
_cell.length_a   1.000
_cell.length_b   1.000
_cell.length_c   1.000
_cell.angle_alpha   90.00
_cell.angle_beta   90.00
_cell.angle_gamma   90.00
#
_symmetry.space_group_name_H-M   'P 1'
#
loop_
_entity.id
_entity.type
_entity.pdbx_description
1 polymer ?
#
loop_
_entity_poly.entity_id
_entity_poly.type
_entity_poly.pdbx_seq_one_letter_code
_entity_poly.pdbx_strand_id
1 'polypeptide(L)'
;MTHPEAAAALEEAELQQHMDRHREDPAGDKCGRAEVAEWARIVQLLAPAGGTYAPDTDAVVQDELAADAEGERAMQPEDGKRGQEEEVKAACRAARAPGVLRHALLRTLARTGLLDSLSEDEQAAVNRLPDSDPAAVLVVNALLARAHEAGPGSRPGAAS
;
A
#
# COMPACT_ATOMS: atom_id res chain seq x y z
N MET A 1 26.06 13.65 -29.05
CA MET A 1 26.86 14.83 -28.67
C MET A 1 28.34 14.58 -28.98
N THR A 2 29.09 15.55 -29.47
CA THR A 2 30.51 15.41 -29.83
C THR A 2 31.44 15.99 -28.73
N HIS A 3 32.75 15.71 -28.80
CA HIS A 3 33.72 16.26 -27.84
C HIS A 3 33.66 17.80 -27.68
N PRO A 4 33.67 18.63 -28.76
CA PRO A 4 33.58 20.08 -28.59
C PRO A 4 32.24 20.54 -28.01
N GLU A 5 31.14 19.85 -28.31
CA GLU A 5 29.83 20.14 -27.69
C GLU A 5 29.85 19.84 -26.19
N ALA A 6 30.43 18.71 -25.79
CA ALA A 6 30.58 18.34 -24.38
C ALA A 6 31.51 19.31 -23.61
N ALA A 7 32.58 19.79 -24.25
CA ALA A 7 33.48 20.78 -23.67
C ALA A 7 32.77 22.12 -23.44
N ALA A 8 31.96 22.57 -24.42
CA ALA A 8 31.15 23.78 -24.26
C ALA A 8 30.10 23.64 -23.13
N ALA A 9 29.47 22.47 -23.01
CA ALA A 9 28.53 22.20 -21.91
C ALA A 9 29.22 22.18 -20.54
N LEU A 10 30.45 21.64 -20.45
CA LEU A 10 31.25 21.71 -19.23
C LEU A 10 31.57 23.16 -18.83
N GLU A 11 32.01 23.99 -19.79
CA GLU A 11 32.30 25.41 -19.54
C GLU A 11 31.06 26.18 -19.05
N GLU A 12 29.88 25.92 -19.65
CA GLU A 12 28.62 26.51 -19.21
C GLU A 12 28.24 26.06 -17.79
N ALA A 13 28.37 24.76 -17.48
CA ALA A 13 28.07 24.22 -16.16
C ALA A 13 29.01 24.79 -15.07
N GLU A 14 30.30 24.96 -15.39
CA GLU A 14 31.27 25.61 -14.49
C GLU A 14 30.95 27.09 -14.26
N LEU A 15 30.54 27.81 -15.31
CA LEU A 15 30.10 29.21 -15.21
C LEU A 15 28.84 29.33 -14.35
N GLN A 16 27.85 28.48 -14.58
CA GLN A 16 26.61 28.44 -13.81
C GLN A 16 26.89 28.12 -12.33
N GLN A 17 27.73 27.13 -12.04
CA GLN A 17 28.18 26.82 -10.68
C GLN A 17 28.90 28.01 -10.03
N HIS A 18 29.73 28.74 -10.78
CA HIS A 18 30.38 29.95 -10.28
C HIS A 18 29.37 31.04 -9.93
N MET A 19 28.36 31.26 -10.77
CA MET A 19 27.30 32.24 -10.53
C MET A 19 26.43 31.88 -9.32
N ASP A 20 26.07 30.61 -9.17
CA ASP A 20 25.25 30.14 -8.05
C ASP A 20 25.99 30.19 -6.71
N ARG A 21 27.32 30.03 -6.70
CA ARG A 21 28.14 30.23 -5.50
C ARG A 21 28.06 31.66 -4.93
N HIS A 22 27.79 32.65 -5.78
CA HIS A 22 27.63 34.05 -5.37
C HIS A 22 26.19 34.40 -4.97
N ARG A 23 25.22 33.50 -5.19
CA ARG A 23 23.88 33.60 -4.60
C ARG A 23 23.89 32.94 -3.23
N GLU A 24 23.38 33.64 -2.22
CA GLU A 24 23.25 33.14 -0.84
C GLU A 24 22.16 32.05 -0.70
N ASP A 25 22.10 31.06 -1.61
CA ASP A 25 21.21 29.90 -1.49
C ASP A 25 22.01 28.60 -1.29
N PRO A 26 22.24 28.19 -0.03
CA PRO A 26 22.95 26.95 0.28
C PRO A 26 22.13 25.67 -0.02
N ALA A 27 20.86 25.76 -0.42
CA ALA A 27 20.02 24.59 -0.66
C ALA A 27 20.17 24.01 -2.10
N GLY A 28 20.72 24.76 -3.05
CA GLY A 28 20.85 24.36 -4.47
C GLY A 28 22.21 23.77 -4.91
N ASP A 29 23.26 23.88 -4.09
CA ASP A 29 24.67 23.65 -4.47
C ASP A 29 25.09 22.16 -4.64
N LYS A 30 24.12 21.23 -4.64
CA LYS A 30 24.38 19.79 -4.88
C LYS A 30 24.23 19.42 -6.36
N CYS A 31 23.24 19.99 -7.04
CA CYS A 31 22.98 19.68 -8.44
C CYS A 31 24.11 20.21 -9.35
N GLY A 32 24.56 21.46 -9.14
CA GLY A 32 25.62 22.06 -9.98
C GLY A 32 27.01 21.42 -9.83
N ARG A 33 27.30 20.73 -8.73
CA ARG A 33 28.56 19.95 -8.60
C ARG A 33 28.48 18.60 -9.29
N ALA A 34 27.34 17.92 -9.18
CA ALA A 34 27.11 16.66 -9.86
C ALA A 34 27.13 16.85 -11.38
N GLU A 35 26.48 17.89 -11.88
CA GLU A 35 26.43 18.23 -13.30
C GLU A 35 27.82 18.53 -13.89
N VAL A 36 28.63 19.36 -13.23
CA VAL A 36 30.02 19.62 -13.67
C VAL A 36 30.85 18.34 -13.71
N ALA A 37 30.70 17.47 -12.71
CA ALA A 37 31.42 16.19 -12.68
C ALA A 37 30.99 15.25 -13.82
N GLU A 38 29.71 15.23 -14.16
CA GLU A 38 29.17 14.45 -15.27
C GLU A 38 29.71 14.96 -16.62
N TRP A 39 29.63 16.27 -16.88
CA TRP A 39 30.16 16.86 -18.10
C TRP A 39 31.67 16.62 -18.25
N ALA A 40 32.44 16.74 -17.16
CA ALA A 40 33.87 16.45 -17.14
C ALA A 40 34.19 14.99 -17.47
N ARG A 41 33.34 14.05 -17.03
CA ARG A 41 33.47 12.62 -17.37
C ARG A 41 33.19 12.38 -18.86
N ILE A 42 32.14 13.01 -19.41
CA ILE A 42 31.78 12.84 -20.82
C ILE A 42 32.86 13.43 -21.74
N VAL A 43 33.44 14.58 -21.39
CA VAL A 43 34.59 15.16 -22.12
C VAL A 43 35.77 14.18 -22.12
N GLN A 44 36.13 13.63 -20.96
CA GLN A 44 37.21 12.63 -20.85
C GLN A 44 36.93 11.36 -21.64
N LEU A 45 35.68 10.90 -21.67
CA LEU A 45 35.26 9.73 -22.44
C LEU A 45 35.42 9.96 -23.95
N LEU A 46 35.10 11.17 -24.42
CA LEU A 46 35.15 11.52 -25.84
C LEU A 46 36.55 11.85 -26.35
N ALA A 47 37.46 12.27 -25.47
CA ALA A 47 38.83 12.67 -25.82
C ALA A 47 39.64 11.58 -26.55
N PRO A 48 39.67 10.30 -26.11
CA PRO A 48 40.38 9.23 -26.82
C PRO A 48 39.52 8.54 -27.89
N ALA A 49 38.19 8.52 -27.73
CA ALA A 49 37.30 7.72 -28.55
C ALA A 49 37.06 8.34 -29.94
N GLY A 50 37.02 9.67 -30.04
CA GLY A 50 36.73 10.40 -31.28
C GLY A 50 35.37 9.98 -31.87
N GLY A 51 34.29 10.69 -31.54
CA GLY A 51 32.97 10.33 -32.07
C GLY A 51 31.81 10.98 -31.32
N THR A 52 30.63 10.42 -31.53
CA THR A 52 29.38 10.87 -30.90
C THR A 52 29.13 10.08 -29.61
N TYR A 53 28.99 10.78 -28.50
CA TYR A 53 28.46 10.26 -27.25
C TYR A 53 27.03 9.74 -27.42
N ALA A 54 26.82 8.51 -26.98
CA ALA A 54 25.53 7.83 -26.94
C ALA A 54 25.23 7.43 -25.47
N PRO A 55 24.32 8.15 -24.78
CA PRO A 55 24.01 7.91 -23.37
C PRO A 55 23.44 6.50 -23.12
N ASP A 56 22.75 5.93 -24.11
CA ASP A 56 22.22 4.56 -24.06
C ASP A 56 23.32 3.48 -23.93
N THR A 57 24.57 3.84 -24.23
CA THR A 57 25.73 2.93 -24.13
C THR A 57 26.64 3.25 -22.95
N ASP A 58 26.33 4.30 -22.17
CA ASP A 58 27.11 4.73 -21.03
C ASP A 58 26.67 3.97 -19.76
N ALA A 59 27.54 3.13 -19.23
CA ALA A 59 27.26 2.32 -18.06
C ALA A 59 26.84 3.15 -16.83
N VAL A 60 27.40 4.35 -16.63
CA VAL A 60 27.05 5.20 -15.49
C VAL A 60 25.60 5.67 -15.61
N VAL A 61 25.21 6.12 -16.81
CA VAL A 61 23.83 6.57 -17.10
C VAL A 61 22.84 5.40 -16.98
N GLN A 62 23.22 4.22 -17.47
CA GLN A 62 22.35 3.03 -17.39
C GLN A 62 22.16 2.55 -15.95
N ASP A 63 23.20 2.59 -15.12
CA ASP A 63 23.12 2.20 -13.71
C ASP A 63 22.23 3.17 -12.92
N GLU A 64 22.33 4.49 -13.17
CA GLU A 64 21.46 5.50 -12.55
C GLU A 64 19.99 5.32 -12.95
N LEU A 65 19.72 5.14 -14.25
CA LEU A 65 18.36 4.86 -14.74
C LEU A 65 17.80 3.56 -14.16
N ALA A 66 18.64 2.54 -13.97
CA ALA A 66 18.23 1.29 -13.34
C ALA A 66 17.89 1.51 -11.85
N ALA A 67 18.70 2.27 -11.12
CA ALA A 67 18.45 2.62 -9.73
C ALA A 67 17.16 3.43 -9.56
N ASP A 68 16.91 4.41 -10.43
CA ASP A 68 15.67 5.19 -10.44
C ASP A 68 14.46 4.31 -10.74
N ALA A 69 14.55 3.44 -11.75
CA ALA A 69 13.48 2.50 -12.09
C ALA A 69 13.20 1.51 -10.94
N GLU A 70 14.22 1.09 -10.19
CA GLU A 70 14.04 0.29 -8.98
C GLU A 70 13.37 1.08 -7.86
N GLY A 71 13.76 2.34 -7.66
CA GLY A 71 13.11 3.26 -6.72
C GLY A 71 11.63 3.46 -7.04
N GLU A 72 11.28 3.70 -8.29
CA GLU A 72 9.89 3.82 -8.75
C GLU A 72 9.10 2.52 -8.52
N ARG A 73 9.68 1.36 -8.86
CA ARG A 73 9.04 0.06 -8.60
C ARG A 73 8.84 -0.21 -7.11
N ALA A 74 9.75 0.25 -6.26
CA ALA A 74 9.65 0.11 -4.81
C ALA A 74 8.57 1.01 -4.19
N MET A 75 8.18 2.09 -4.87
CA MET A 75 7.08 2.98 -4.45
C MET A 75 5.69 2.54 -4.95
N GLN A 76 5.62 1.72 -6.00
CA GLN A 76 4.37 1.17 -6.53
C GLN A 76 3.58 0.16 -5.64
N PRO A 77 4.15 -0.57 -4.65
CA PRO A 77 3.37 -1.51 -3.84
C PRO A 77 2.56 -0.85 -2.72
N GLU A 78 2.72 0.46 -2.46
CA GLU A 78 2.01 1.15 -1.39
C GLU A 78 0.56 1.49 -1.78
N ASP A 79 0.30 1.82 -3.04
CA ASP A 79 -1.04 2.14 -3.53
C ASP A 79 -1.95 0.91 -3.59
N GLY A 80 -1.41 -0.24 -3.97
CA GLY A 80 -2.16 -1.51 -3.99
C GLY A 80 -2.58 -1.97 -2.59
N LYS A 81 -1.70 -1.83 -1.59
CA LYS A 81 -2.00 -2.18 -0.20
C LYS A 81 -3.07 -1.28 0.40
N ARG A 82 -3.02 0.02 0.13
CA ARG A 82 -4.04 0.99 0.59
C ARG A 82 -5.40 0.71 -0.01
N GLY A 83 -5.47 0.39 -1.31
CA GLY A 83 -6.71 -0.02 -1.96
C GLY A 83 -7.32 -1.27 -1.34
N GLN A 84 -6.50 -2.29 -1.10
CA GLN A 84 -6.96 -3.55 -0.52
C GLN A 84 -7.41 -3.39 0.94
N GLU A 85 -6.72 -2.57 1.73
CA GLU A 85 -7.13 -2.28 3.11
C GLU A 85 -8.47 -1.52 3.17
N GLU A 86 -8.69 -0.54 2.28
CA GLU A 86 -9.96 0.16 2.19
C GLU A 86 -11.10 -0.73 1.69
N GLU A 87 -10.84 -1.64 0.76
CA GLU A 87 -11.81 -2.64 0.32
C GLU A 87 -12.21 -3.59 1.46
N VAL A 88 -11.24 -4.08 2.24
CA VAL A 88 -11.51 -4.91 3.42
C VAL A 88 -12.30 -4.13 4.48
N LYS A 89 -11.96 -2.86 4.72
CA LYS A 89 -12.73 -1.99 5.63
C LYS A 89 -14.14 -1.76 5.13
N ALA A 90 -14.34 -1.53 3.84
CA ALA A 90 -15.66 -1.39 3.23
C ALA A 90 -16.49 -2.67 3.36
N ALA A 91 -15.89 -3.83 3.10
CA ALA A 91 -16.51 -5.13 3.31
C ALA A 91 -16.88 -5.37 4.78
N CYS A 92 -16.00 -5.02 5.72
CA CYS A 92 -16.28 -5.11 7.15
C CYS A 92 -17.43 -4.19 7.58
N ARG A 93 -17.51 -2.97 7.04
CA ARG A 93 -18.63 -2.05 7.26
C ARG A 93 -19.93 -2.63 6.69
N ALA A 94 -19.90 -3.18 5.48
CA ALA A 94 -21.07 -3.81 4.84
C ALA A 94 -21.56 -5.05 5.63
N ALA A 95 -20.65 -5.88 6.12
CA ALA A 95 -20.99 -7.06 6.94
C ALA A 95 -21.60 -6.68 8.30
N ARG A 96 -21.37 -5.46 8.78
CA ARG A 96 -21.95 -4.90 10.01
C ARG A 96 -23.25 -4.12 9.78
N ALA A 97 -23.77 -4.10 8.54
CA ALA A 97 -25.05 -3.47 8.27
C ALA A 97 -26.16 -4.17 9.07
N PRO A 98 -27.11 -3.42 9.68
CA PRO A 98 -28.16 -3.99 10.54
C PRO A 98 -28.96 -5.12 9.86
N GLY A 99 -29.28 -4.99 8.58
CA GLY A 99 -29.98 -6.04 7.82
C GLY A 99 -29.18 -7.34 7.68
N VAL A 100 -27.86 -7.24 7.50
CA VAL A 100 -26.95 -8.40 7.41
C VAL A 100 -26.83 -9.08 8.78
N LEU A 101 -26.65 -8.29 9.84
CA LEU A 101 -26.58 -8.79 11.21
C LEU A 101 -27.89 -9.45 11.64
N ARG A 102 -29.03 -8.83 11.32
CA ARG A 102 -30.38 -9.38 11.55
C ARG A 102 -30.53 -10.73 10.87
N HIS A 103 -30.20 -10.80 9.59
CA HIS A 103 -30.31 -12.02 8.80
C HIS A 103 -29.41 -13.14 9.35
N ALA A 104 -28.17 -12.80 9.72
CA ALA A 104 -27.24 -13.74 10.32
C ALA A 104 -27.77 -14.29 11.66
N LEU A 105 -28.28 -13.42 12.54
CA LEU A 105 -28.85 -13.83 13.82
C LEU A 105 -30.08 -14.72 13.65
N LEU A 106 -31.03 -14.34 12.78
CA LEU A 106 -32.22 -15.15 12.50
C LEU A 106 -31.86 -16.52 11.92
N ARG A 107 -30.88 -16.57 11.01
CA ARG A 107 -30.37 -17.83 10.47
C ARG A 107 -29.77 -18.73 11.56
N THR A 108 -29.03 -18.17 12.50
CA THR A 108 -28.44 -18.94 13.62
C THR A 108 -29.53 -19.41 14.58
N LEU A 109 -30.47 -18.56 14.96
CA LEU A 109 -31.61 -18.94 15.80
C LEU A 109 -32.46 -20.05 15.16
N ALA A 110 -32.66 -20.02 13.84
CA ALA A 110 -33.32 -21.09 13.11
C ALA A 110 -32.52 -22.39 13.19
N ARG A 111 -31.20 -22.31 12.98
CA ARG A 111 -30.30 -23.48 13.05
C ARG A 111 -30.27 -24.11 14.45
N THR A 112 -30.35 -23.30 15.50
CA THR A 112 -30.39 -23.79 16.88
C THR A 112 -31.78 -24.21 17.34
N GLY A 113 -32.81 -24.06 16.49
CA GLY A 113 -34.21 -24.38 16.82
C GLY A 113 -34.84 -23.41 17.83
N LEU A 114 -34.20 -22.29 18.13
CA LEU A 114 -34.70 -21.29 19.08
C LEU A 114 -35.68 -20.32 18.43
N LEU A 115 -35.62 -20.16 17.10
CA LEU A 115 -36.44 -19.17 16.39
C LEU A 115 -37.95 -19.37 16.63
N ASP A 116 -38.43 -20.61 16.57
CA ASP A 116 -39.85 -20.94 16.76
C ASP A 116 -40.29 -20.91 18.24
N SER A 117 -39.34 -20.77 19.17
CA SER A 117 -39.60 -20.71 20.61
C SER A 117 -39.67 -19.30 21.18
N LEU A 118 -39.40 -18.28 20.36
CA LEU A 118 -39.44 -16.88 20.79
C LEU A 118 -40.88 -16.40 20.96
N SER A 119 -41.13 -15.68 22.05
CA SER A 119 -42.34 -14.87 22.22
C SER A 119 -42.36 -13.69 21.25
N GLU A 120 -43.53 -13.06 21.07
CA GLU A 120 -43.67 -11.88 20.20
C GLU A 120 -42.76 -10.72 20.64
N ASP A 121 -42.61 -10.51 21.96
CA ASP A 121 -41.74 -9.48 22.51
C ASP A 121 -40.25 -9.77 22.26
N GLU A 122 -39.83 -11.03 22.40
CA GLU A 122 -38.46 -11.46 22.09
C GLU A 122 -38.17 -11.35 20.59
N GLN A 123 -39.15 -11.70 19.75
CA GLN A 123 -39.04 -11.55 18.30
C GLN A 123 -38.94 -10.06 17.91
N ALA A 124 -39.71 -9.19 18.56
CA ALA A 124 -39.60 -7.74 18.35
C ALA A 124 -38.24 -7.19 18.82
N ALA A 125 -37.72 -7.69 19.95
CA ALA A 125 -36.39 -7.33 20.44
C ALA A 125 -35.29 -7.77 19.46
N VAL A 126 -35.31 -9.02 19.00
CA VAL A 126 -34.36 -9.56 18.00
C VAL A 126 -34.39 -8.77 16.69
N ASN A 127 -35.57 -8.29 16.27
CA ASN A 127 -35.69 -7.48 15.06
C ASN A 127 -35.09 -6.06 15.20
N ARG A 128 -35.13 -5.46 16.40
CA ARG A 128 -34.61 -4.10 16.67
C ARG A 128 -33.17 -4.07 17.14
N LEU A 129 -32.66 -5.18 17.68
CA LEU A 129 -31.32 -5.29 18.26
C LEU A 129 -30.20 -4.89 17.27
N PRO A 130 -30.23 -5.26 15.97
CA PRO A 130 -29.20 -4.85 15.00
C PRO A 130 -29.08 -3.35 14.78
N ASP A 131 -30.19 -2.61 14.96
CA ASP A 131 -30.21 -1.14 14.84
C ASP A 131 -29.82 -0.45 16.16
N SER A 132 -30.06 -1.11 17.30
CA SER A 132 -29.83 -0.54 18.64
C SER A 132 -28.44 -0.85 19.19
N ASP A 133 -27.98 -2.10 19.02
CA ASP A 133 -26.68 -2.58 19.48
C ASP A 133 -26.16 -3.70 18.53
N PRO A 134 -25.48 -3.34 17.43
CA PRO A 134 -24.91 -4.30 16.51
C PRO A 134 -23.79 -5.15 17.13
N ALA A 135 -23.12 -4.66 18.18
CA ALA A 135 -22.06 -5.42 18.86
C ALA A 135 -22.66 -6.57 19.68
N ALA A 136 -23.77 -6.33 20.37
CA ALA A 136 -24.52 -7.38 21.07
C ALA A 136 -24.99 -8.47 20.10
N VAL A 137 -25.46 -8.11 18.90
CA VAL A 137 -25.84 -9.11 17.88
C VAL A 137 -24.67 -10.03 17.51
N LEU A 138 -23.48 -9.47 17.30
CA LEU A 138 -22.29 -10.26 16.97
C LEU A 138 -21.93 -11.23 18.09
N VAL A 139 -21.95 -10.77 19.35
CA VAL A 139 -21.63 -11.60 20.51
C VAL A 139 -22.65 -12.73 20.68
N VAL A 140 -23.94 -12.41 20.62
CA VAL A 140 -25.03 -13.40 20.75
C VAL A 140 -24.98 -14.42 19.61
N ASN A 141 -24.82 -13.96 18.37
CA ASN A 141 -24.73 -14.82 17.20
C ASN A 141 -23.52 -15.78 17.29
N ALA A 142 -22.36 -15.28 17.72
CA ALA A 142 -21.17 -16.11 17.91
C ALA A 142 -21.34 -17.13 19.04
N LEU A 143 -21.97 -16.72 20.15
CA LEU A 143 -22.23 -17.62 21.29
C LEU A 143 -23.21 -18.72 20.92
N LEU A 144 -24.31 -18.41 20.22
CA LEU A 144 -25.28 -19.39 19.74
C LEU A 144 -24.67 -20.36 18.74
N ALA A 145 -23.88 -19.86 17.76
CA ALA A 145 -23.18 -20.70 16.80
C ALA A 145 -22.23 -21.68 17.50
N ARG A 146 -21.42 -21.18 18.44
CA ARG A 146 -20.49 -22.00 19.23
C ARG A 146 -21.21 -23.02 20.10
N ALA A 147 -22.30 -22.64 20.76
CA ALA A 147 -23.08 -23.54 21.60
C ALA A 147 -23.72 -24.68 20.79
N HIS A 148 -24.18 -24.38 19.57
CA HIS A 148 -24.71 -25.37 18.65
C HIS A 148 -23.63 -26.33 18.13
N GLU A 149 -22.46 -25.81 17.75
CA GLU A 149 -21.30 -26.61 17.35
C GLU A 149 -20.79 -27.50 18.50
N ALA A 150 -20.97 -27.06 19.74
CA ALA A 150 -20.61 -27.81 20.95
C ALA A 150 -21.69 -28.84 21.41
N GLY A 151 -22.74 -29.08 20.63
CA GLY A 151 -23.82 -30.05 20.92
C GLY A 151 -23.34 -31.48 21.24
N PRO A 152 -24.20 -32.33 21.85
CA PRO A 152 -23.86 -33.28 22.93
C PRO A 152 -23.06 -34.51 22.46
N GLY A 153 -21.81 -34.32 22.03
CA GLY A 153 -20.91 -35.37 21.56
C GLY A 153 -19.66 -35.57 22.41
N SER A 154 -19.30 -34.64 23.30
CA SER A 154 -18.14 -34.81 24.19
C SER A 154 -18.53 -35.55 25.46
N ARG A 155 -18.81 -36.85 25.35
CA ARG A 155 -18.53 -37.77 26.46
C ARG A 155 -17.02 -38.03 26.44
N PRO A 156 -16.22 -37.55 27.40
CA PRO A 156 -14.90 -38.11 27.60
C PRO A 156 -15.11 -39.58 27.97
N GLY A 157 -14.56 -40.48 27.16
CA GLY A 157 -14.48 -41.88 27.50
C GLY A 157 -13.82 -42.01 28.87
N ALA A 158 -14.59 -42.45 29.86
CA ALA A 158 -14.04 -42.96 31.10
C ALA A 158 -13.36 -44.29 30.76
N ALA A 159 -12.09 -44.20 30.39
CA ALA A 159 -11.16 -45.30 30.50
C ALA A 159 -10.50 -45.18 31.89
N SER A 160 -10.99 -45.98 32.83
CA SER A 160 -10.23 -46.70 33.88
C SER A 160 -11.20 -47.51 34.72
#